data_AF-A0A2L0B829-F1
#
_entry.id   AF-A0A2L0B829-F1
#
_cell.length_a   1.000
_cell.length_b   1.000
_cell.length_c   1.000
_cell.angle_alpha   90.00
_cell.angle_beta   90.00
_cell.angle_gamma   90.00
#
_symmetry.space_group_name_H-M   'P 1'
#
loop_
_entity.id
_entity.type
_entity.pdbx_description
1 polymer ?
#
loop_
_entity_poly.entity_id
_entity_poly.type
_entity_poly.pdbx_seq_one_letter_code
_entity_poly.pdbx_strand_id
1 'polypeptide(L)'
;YSGYDCDSNPCENNGICRITEGGGYTCECIPGTTGTNCEIDSFNECNSNPCQHPDAVCQDKLGDYACYCPPKHTGKNCEIYDHKSPGGLGIPVIPKQDITSFYAKDLEIQRQQCLQNNCPAKRHNRKCDEECNTYACDFDGNDCSLGINPWANCTAPIKCWEVFMDGICNGECNNPQCLFDGRDCEKSLQPCNPIYDAYCQKHYANGYCDYGCNNAEC
;
A
#
# COMPACT_ATOMS: atom_id res chain seq x y z
N TYR A 1 -7.08 36.04 -10.85
CA TYR A 1 -8.02 35.26 -10.04
C TYR A 1 -7.51 33.84 -10.03
N SER A 2 -6.83 33.48 -8.94
CA SER A 2 -6.02 32.27 -8.81
C SER A 2 -6.91 31.19 -8.21
N GLY A 3 -7.44 30.27 -9.02
CA GLY A 3 -8.32 29.19 -8.55
C GLY A 3 -7.57 28.05 -7.88
N TYR A 4 -6.87 28.32 -6.78
CA TYR A 4 -6.04 27.34 -6.05
C TYR A 4 -6.43 27.20 -4.56
N ASP A 5 -7.58 27.74 -4.14
CA ASP A 5 -7.92 27.82 -2.71
C ASP A 5 -8.18 26.45 -2.05
N CYS A 6 -8.53 25.42 -2.84
CA CYS A 6 -8.68 24.05 -2.34
C CYS A 6 -7.40 23.21 -2.42
N ASP A 7 -6.36 23.66 -3.11
CA ASP A 7 -5.12 22.89 -3.30
C ASP A 7 -4.33 22.73 -2.00
N SER A 8 -4.51 23.66 -1.05
CA SER A 8 -3.97 23.56 0.29
C SER A 8 -4.76 22.61 1.21
N ASN A 9 -5.80 21.94 0.71
CA ASN A 9 -6.73 21.10 1.46
C ASN A 9 -7.17 21.73 2.79
N PRO A 10 -7.80 22.93 2.76
CA PRO A 10 -8.13 23.66 3.97
C PRO A 10 -9.26 23.01 4.80
N CYS A 11 -10.04 22.10 4.21
CA CYS A 11 -11.11 21.39 4.90
C CYS A 11 -10.55 20.18 5.64
N GLU A 12 -10.71 20.16 6.95
CA GLU A 12 -10.29 19.09 7.84
C GLU A 12 -11.35 17.97 7.90
N ASN A 13 -11.00 16.83 8.49
CA ASN A 13 -11.93 15.73 8.85
C ASN A 13 -12.81 15.26 7.68
N ASN A 14 -12.19 15.09 6.51
CA ASN A 14 -12.85 14.64 5.29
C ASN A 14 -13.95 15.60 4.76
N GLY A 15 -13.96 16.87 5.19
CA GLY A 15 -14.81 17.89 4.60
C GLY A 15 -14.51 18.09 3.10
N ILE A 16 -15.55 18.35 2.31
CA ILE A 16 -15.42 18.54 0.86
C ILE A 16 -15.16 20.01 0.57
N CYS A 17 -13.99 20.32 0.00
CA CYS A 17 -13.65 21.68 -0.40
C CYS A 17 -14.33 22.07 -1.72
N ARG A 18 -14.97 23.24 -1.74
CA ARG A 18 -15.55 23.84 -2.94
C ARG A 18 -15.05 25.25 -3.17
N ILE A 19 -14.66 25.55 -4.40
CA ILE A 19 -14.24 26.90 -4.81
C ILE A 19 -15.49 27.77 -4.97
N THR A 20 -15.44 29.00 -4.48
CA THR A 20 -16.55 29.97 -4.60
C THR A 20 -16.39 30.82 -5.86
N GLU A 21 -17.52 31.24 -6.45
CA GLU A 21 -17.54 32.02 -7.71
C GLU A 21 -16.84 33.40 -7.60
N GLY A 22 -16.65 33.91 -6.37
CA GLY A 22 -16.00 35.20 -6.07
C GLY A 22 -14.51 35.12 -5.74
N GLY A 23 -13.89 33.94 -5.78
CA GLY A 23 -12.57 33.66 -5.22
C GLY A 23 -12.66 33.29 -3.73
N GLY A 24 -11.90 32.27 -3.31
CA GLY A 24 -11.99 31.64 -2.00
C GLY A 24 -12.53 30.21 -2.06
N TYR A 25 -12.64 29.60 -0.88
CA TYR A 25 -13.17 28.25 -0.70
C TYR A 25 -14.29 28.21 0.35
N THR A 26 -15.08 27.14 0.32
CA THR A 26 -16.01 26.75 1.38
C THR A 26 -15.88 25.26 1.63
N CYS A 27 -16.02 24.85 2.89
CA CYS A 27 -15.98 23.45 3.28
C CYS A 27 -17.39 22.93 3.52
N GLU A 28 -17.78 21.88 2.80
CA GLU A 28 -18.95 21.08 3.13
C GLU A 28 -18.55 20.02 4.15
N CYS A 29 -18.95 20.25 5.40
CA CYS A 29 -18.61 19.39 6.52
C CYS A 29 -19.41 18.09 6.50
N ILE A 30 -18.75 17.00 6.90
CA ILE A 30 -19.42 15.72 7.09
C ILE A 30 -20.39 15.79 8.28
N PRO A 31 -21.45 14.97 8.31
CA PRO A 31 -22.35 14.90 9.47
C PRO A 31 -21.55 14.71 10.77
N GLY A 32 -21.89 15.50 11.79
CA GLY A 32 -21.17 15.50 13.06
C GLY A 32 -20.06 16.54 13.16
N THR A 33 -19.60 17.13 12.05
CA THR A 33 -18.60 18.22 12.07
C THR A 33 -19.18 19.57 11.63
N THR A 34 -18.60 20.65 12.14
CA THR A 34 -18.95 22.05 11.81
C THR A 34 -17.72 22.95 11.91
N GLY A 35 -17.87 24.25 11.66
CA GLY A 35 -16.77 25.21 11.61
C GLY A 35 -16.44 25.65 10.18
N THR A 36 -15.45 26.54 10.03
CA THR A 36 -15.09 27.06 8.70
C THR A 36 -14.33 26.01 7.88
N ASN A 37 -13.56 25.18 8.57
CA ASN A 37 -12.74 24.12 8.02
C ASN A 37 -13.20 22.74 8.51
N CYS A 38 -14.40 22.62 9.08
CA CYS A 38 -14.91 21.36 9.66
C CYS A 38 -14.11 20.86 10.87
N GLU A 39 -13.56 21.80 11.64
CA GLU A 39 -12.69 21.57 12.80
C GLU A 39 -13.44 21.36 14.13
N ILE A 40 -14.74 21.64 14.16
CA ILE A 40 -15.56 21.63 15.39
C ILE A 40 -16.44 20.38 15.40
N ASP A 41 -16.42 19.68 16.53
CA ASP A 41 -17.33 18.57 16.78
C ASP A 41 -18.70 19.09 17.19
N SER A 42 -19.72 18.74 16.43
CA SER A 42 -21.09 19.20 16.61
C SER A 42 -22.03 18.11 17.13
N PHE A 43 -21.58 16.85 17.16
CA PHE A 43 -22.42 15.73 17.54
C PHE A 43 -21.60 14.67 18.24
N ASN A 44 -21.98 14.33 19.47
CA ASN A 44 -21.35 13.23 20.18
C ASN A 44 -22.04 11.91 19.82
N GLU A 45 -21.39 11.09 19.00
CA GLU A 45 -21.92 9.83 18.50
C GLU A 45 -22.08 8.78 19.61
N CYS A 46 -21.29 8.90 20.69
CA CYS A 46 -21.37 7.99 21.84
C CYS A 46 -22.71 8.04 22.59
N ASN A 47 -23.47 9.14 22.48
CA ASN A 47 -24.81 9.25 23.09
C ASN A 47 -25.80 8.19 22.60
N SER A 48 -25.58 7.64 21.40
CA SER A 48 -26.42 6.58 20.84
C SER A 48 -26.11 5.19 21.42
N ASN A 49 -25.10 5.07 22.29
CA ASN A 49 -24.53 3.82 22.79
C ASN A 49 -24.19 2.83 21.65
N PRO A 50 -23.31 3.23 20.70
CA PRO A 50 -23.07 2.43 19.50
C PRO A 50 -22.26 1.15 19.75
N CYS A 51 -21.50 1.07 20.85
CA CYS A 51 -20.70 -0.10 21.21
C CYS A 51 -21.59 -1.21 21.80
N GLN A 52 -21.57 -2.42 21.22
CA GLN A 52 -22.56 -3.47 21.52
C GLN A 52 -22.40 -4.17 22.88
N HIS A 53 -21.26 -4.00 23.54
CA HIS A 53 -20.95 -4.69 24.79
C HIS A 53 -20.97 -3.73 25.98
N PRO A 54 -21.50 -4.15 27.15
CA PRO A 54 -21.57 -3.30 28.34
C PRO A 54 -20.19 -2.91 28.88
N ASP A 55 -19.19 -3.77 28.66
CA ASP A 55 -17.79 -3.53 29.05
C ASP A 55 -17.00 -2.74 27.99
N ALA A 56 -17.64 -2.37 26.87
CA ALA A 56 -17.00 -1.57 25.84
C ALA A 56 -17.07 -0.08 26.21
N VAL A 57 -15.95 0.62 26.07
CA VAL A 57 -15.87 2.06 26.35
C VAL A 57 -16.02 2.83 25.03
N CYS A 58 -17.03 3.69 24.93
CA CYS A 58 -17.15 4.61 23.81
C CYS A 58 -16.33 5.88 24.06
N GLN A 59 -15.51 6.26 23.08
CA GLN A 59 -14.79 7.51 23.05
C GLN A 59 -15.27 8.33 21.85
N ASP A 60 -15.79 9.50 22.15
CA ASP A 60 -16.19 10.50 21.16
C ASP A 60 -14.98 10.97 20.34
N LYS A 61 -15.18 11.15 19.04
CA LYS A 61 -14.20 11.69 18.11
C LYS A 61 -14.89 12.72 17.23
N LEU A 62 -14.08 13.57 16.63
CA LEU A 62 -14.58 14.61 15.73
C LEU A 62 -15.31 13.98 14.53
N GLY A 63 -16.65 14.03 14.52
CA GLY A 63 -17.51 13.44 13.49
C GLY A 63 -17.50 11.90 13.42
N ASP A 64 -17.02 11.23 14.48
CA ASP A 64 -17.03 9.77 14.58
C ASP A 64 -16.90 9.30 16.04
N TYR A 65 -16.85 8.00 16.28
CA TYR A 65 -16.56 7.45 17.60
C TYR A 65 -15.62 6.26 17.50
N ALA A 66 -14.99 5.96 18.64
CA ALA A 66 -14.16 4.79 18.85
C ALA A 66 -14.75 3.95 19.98
N CYS A 67 -14.99 2.66 19.71
CA CYS A 67 -15.30 1.69 20.76
C CYS A 67 -14.03 0.98 21.21
N TYR A 68 -13.76 0.92 22.51
CA TYR A 68 -12.75 0.03 23.07
C TYR A 68 -13.40 -1.29 23.45
N CYS A 69 -13.12 -2.32 22.68
CA CYS A 69 -13.72 -3.63 22.78
C CYS A 69 -13.13 -4.48 23.90
N PRO A 70 -13.97 -5.28 24.58
CA PRO A 70 -13.49 -6.26 25.55
C PRO A 70 -12.71 -7.38 24.85
N PRO A 71 -11.94 -8.19 25.61
CA PRO A 71 -11.31 -9.38 25.09
C PRO A 71 -12.30 -10.27 24.35
N LYS A 72 -11.82 -10.90 23.28
CA LYS A 72 -12.59 -11.74 22.36
C LYS A 72 -13.56 -11.01 21.43
N HIS A 73 -13.54 -9.67 21.40
CA HIS A 73 -14.38 -8.86 20.53
C HIS A 73 -13.57 -7.85 19.72
N THR A 74 -14.02 -7.57 18.50
CA THR A 74 -13.43 -6.67 17.49
C THR A 74 -14.53 -6.06 16.62
N GLY A 75 -14.19 -5.25 15.61
CA GLY A 75 -15.16 -4.49 14.80
C GLY A 75 -15.36 -3.07 15.33
N LYS A 76 -15.91 -2.17 14.51
CA LYS A 76 -16.05 -0.74 14.87
C LYS A 76 -16.90 -0.55 16.13
N ASN A 77 -17.89 -1.42 16.31
CA ASN A 77 -18.87 -1.40 17.39
C ASN A 77 -18.69 -2.60 18.34
N CYS A 78 -17.57 -3.32 18.24
CA CYS A 78 -17.28 -4.55 18.97
C CYS A 78 -18.22 -5.73 18.63
N GLU A 79 -18.84 -5.69 17.47
CA GLU A 79 -19.84 -6.64 16.97
C GLU A 79 -19.26 -7.99 16.52
N ILE A 80 -17.95 -8.07 16.30
CA ILE A 80 -17.27 -9.24 15.76
C ILE A 80 -16.63 -10.04 16.89
N TYR A 81 -17.05 -11.30 17.05
CA TYR A 81 -16.43 -12.23 17.99
C TYR A 81 -15.15 -12.85 17.40
N ASP A 82 -14.01 -12.60 18.05
CA ASP A 82 -12.73 -13.25 17.76
C ASP A 82 -12.10 -13.76 19.06
N HIS A 83 -12.22 -15.06 19.33
CA HIS A 83 -11.65 -15.73 20.52
C HIS A 83 -10.16 -15.47 20.80
N LYS A 84 -9.36 -15.03 19.81
CA LYS A 84 -7.94 -14.71 19.97
C LYS A 84 -7.69 -13.22 20.26
N SER A 85 -8.68 -12.37 20.08
CA SER A 85 -8.54 -10.93 20.30
C SER A 85 -8.27 -10.63 21.78
N PRO A 86 -7.20 -9.88 22.10
CA PRO A 86 -6.99 -9.38 23.46
C PRO A 86 -7.96 -8.24 23.83
N GLY A 87 -8.81 -7.80 22.91
CA GLY A 87 -9.59 -6.56 23.03
C GLY A 87 -8.79 -5.35 22.54
N GLY A 88 -9.33 -4.15 22.75
CA GLY A 88 -8.69 -2.90 22.35
C GLY A 88 -9.53 -2.05 21.40
N LEU A 89 -8.91 -1.16 20.63
CA LEU A 89 -9.64 -0.26 19.75
C LEU A 89 -10.41 -1.04 18.67
N GLY A 90 -11.71 -0.79 18.58
CA GLY A 90 -12.62 -1.33 17.59
C GLY A 90 -12.32 -0.73 16.24
N ILE A 91 -11.74 -1.54 15.35
CA ILE A 91 -11.40 -1.12 13.99
C ILE A 91 -12.51 -1.66 13.06
N PRO A 92 -13.08 -0.83 12.17
CA PRO A 92 -13.98 -1.33 11.14
C PRO A 92 -13.25 -2.36 10.29
N VAL A 93 -13.79 -3.57 10.19
CA VAL A 93 -13.34 -4.51 9.18
C VAL A 93 -13.81 -3.94 7.84
N ILE A 94 -12.92 -3.17 7.19
CA ILE A 94 -13.05 -2.94 5.76
C ILE A 94 -13.10 -4.35 5.18
N PRO A 95 -14.22 -4.78 4.55
CA PRO A 95 -14.22 -6.08 3.88
C PRO A 95 -12.98 -6.06 3.01
N LYS A 96 -12.06 -7.01 3.22
CA LYS A 96 -10.91 -7.18 2.33
C LYS A 96 -11.51 -7.23 0.94
N GLN A 97 -11.47 -6.10 0.22
CA GLN A 97 -11.87 -6.06 -1.17
C GLN A 97 -11.01 -7.15 -1.77
N ASP A 98 -11.65 -8.11 -2.44
CA ASP A 98 -10.93 -9.21 -3.06
C ASP A 98 -9.84 -8.59 -3.93
N ILE A 99 -8.61 -8.63 -3.43
CA ILE A 99 -7.49 -7.86 -3.95
C ILE A 99 -7.25 -8.29 -5.39
N THR A 100 -7.58 -9.55 -5.70
CA THR A 100 -7.58 -10.12 -7.04
C THR A 100 -8.54 -9.41 -8.00
N SER A 101 -9.70 -8.93 -7.53
CA SER A 101 -10.69 -8.19 -8.34
C SER A 101 -10.22 -6.79 -8.68
N PHE A 102 -9.55 -6.10 -7.75
CA PHE A 102 -8.95 -4.80 -8.02
C PHE A 102 -7.80 -4.91 -9.01
N TYR A 103 -6.86 -5.85 -8.77
CA TYR A 103 -5.75 -6.08 -9.71
C TYR A 103 -6.21 -6.56 -11.08
N ALA A 104 -7.24 -7.41 -11.16
CA ALA A 104 -7.79 -7.83 -12.45
C ALA A 104 -8.38 -6.65 -13.24
N LYS A 105 -9.04 -5.71 -12.56
CA LYS A 105 -9.54 -4.48 -13.18
C LYS A 105 -8.40 -3.56 -13.61
N ASP A 106 -7.39 -3.37 -12.77
CA ASP A 106 -6.23 -2.55 -13.10
C ASP A 106 -5.45 -3.11 -14.29
N LEU A 107 -5.23 -4.43 -14.32
CA LEU A 107 -4.58 -5.11 -15.45
C LEU A 107 -5.38 -4.94 -16.75
N GLU A 108 -6.71 -4.99 -16.68
CA GLU A 108 -7.56 -4.71 -17.84
C GLU A 108 -7.42 -3.26 -18.31
N ILE A 109 -7.39 -2.29 -17.39
CA ILE A 109 -7.17 -0.88 -17.70
C ILE A 109 -5.80 -0.68 -18.36
N GLN A 110 -4.74 -1.28 -17.81
CA GLN A 110 -3.39 -1.21 -18.38
C GLN A 110 -3.33 -1.83 -19.79
N ARG A 111 -4.05 -2.94 -20.04
CA ARG A 111 -4.17 -3.52 -21.39
C ARG A 111 -4.85 -2.57 -22.37
N GLN A 112 -5.91 -1.88 -21.95
CA GLN A 112 -6.57 -0.88 -22.79
C GLN A 112 -5.64 0.30 -23.09
N GLN A 113 -4.89 0.77 -22.08
CA GLN A 113 -3.87 1.82 -22.28
C GLN A 113 -2.77 1.37 -23.25
N CYS A 114 -2.36 0.10 -23.21
CA CYS A 114 -1.39 -0.45 -24.14
C CYS A 114 -1.85 -0.33 -25.61
N LEU A 115 -3.13 -0.62 -25.86
CA LEU A 115 -3.75 -0.47 -27.17
C LEU A 115 -3.88 1.01 -27.56
N GLN A 116 -4.26 1.87 -26.61
CA GLN A 116 -4.39 3.31 -26.82
C GLN A 116 -3.05 3.97 -27.18
N ASN A 117 -1.95 3.55 -26.55
CA ASN A 117 -0.59 4.03 -26.78
C ASN A 117 0.07 3.42 -28.03
N ASN A 118 -0.65 2.53 -28.74
CA ASN A 118 -0.18 1.81 -29.91
C ASN A 118 1.12 1.02 -29.67
N CYS A 119 1.29 0.48 -28.46
CA CYS A 119 2.45 -0.33 -28.06
C CYS A 119 2.70 -1.57 -28.95
N PRO A 120 1.68 -2.26 -29.51
CA PRO A 120 1.91 -3.38 -30.43
C PRO A 120 2.69 -3.02 -31.71
N ALA A 121 2.70 -1.76 -32.12
CA ALA A 121 3.50 -1.30 -33.26
C ALA A 121 4.91 -0.84 -32.84
N LYS A 122 5.13 -0.61 -31.53
CA LYS A 122 6.39 -0.13 -30.97
C LYS A 122 7.29 -1.27 -30.47
N ARG A 123 6.72 -2.39 -30.02
CA ARG A 123 7.47 -3.59 -29.57
C ARG A 123 8.54 -4.08 -30.57
N HIS A 124 9.65 -4.59 -30.02
CA HIS A 124 10.83 -5.15 -30.72
C HIS A 124 11.56 -4.14 -31.62
N ASN A 125 11.46 -2.84 -31.32
CA ASN A 125 12.16 -1.78 -32.03
C ASN A 125 13.54 -1.44 -31.43
N ARG A 126 13.94 -2.12 -30.33
CA ARG A 126 15.18 -1.90 -29.55
C ARG A 126 15.28 -0.53 -28.88
N LYS A 127 14.16 0.14 -28.72
CA LYS A 127 14.04 1.41 -28.02
C LYS A 127 12.98 1.21 -26.95
N CYS A 128 13.36 1.39 -25.69
CA CYS A 128 12.39 1.36 -24.61
C CYS A 128 11.46 2.58 -24.73
N ASP A 129 10.20 2.35 -25.13
CA ASP A 129 9.13 3.33 -25.05
C ASP A 129 8.49 3.26 -23.64
N GLU A 130 8.81 4.23 -22.79
CA GLU A 130 8.41 4.25 -21.36
C GLU A 130 6.89 4.12 -21.17
N GLU A 131 6.09 4.67 -22.08
CA GLU A 131 4.63 4.53 -22.04
C GLU A 131 4.12 3.09 -22.29
N CYS A 132 5.01 2.21 -22.79
CA CYS A 132 4.79 0.80 -23.04
C CYS A 132 5.57 -0.10 -22.06
N ASN A 133 6.34 0.49 -21.13
CA ASN A 133 7.12 -0.20 -20.11
C ASN A 133 6.23 -0.66 -18.93
N THR A 134 5.18 -1.41 -19.25
CA THR A 134 4.28 -2.02 -18.26
C THR A 134 4.20 -3.52 -18.50
N TYR A 135 3.89 -4.27 -17.44
CA TYR A 135 3.69 -5.71 -17.56
C TYR A 135 2.58 -6.05 -18.57
N ALA A 136 1.49 -5.27 -18.60
CA ALA A 136 0.38 -5.47 -19.55
C ALA A 136 0.80 -5.33 -21.03
N CYS A 137 1.92 -4.64 -21.28
CA CYS A 137 2.52 -4.43 -22.60
C CYS A 137 3.76 -5.31 -22.85
N ASP A 138 3.99 -6.33 -22.01
CA ASP A 138 5.19 -7.17 -22.04
C ASP A 138 6.50 -6.35 -21.98
N PHE A 139 6.51 -5.26 -21.19
CA PHE A 139 7.66 -4.35 -21.08
C PHE A 139 8.17 -3.84 -22.43
N ASP A 140 7.24 -3.33 -23.24
CA ASP A 140 7.47 -2.92 -24.63
C ASP A 140 8.02 -4.06 -25.50
N GLY A 141 7.41 -5.25 -25.37
CA GLY A 141 7.92 -6.45 -26.04
C GLY A 141 9.32 -6.87 -25.59
N ASN A 142 9.68 -6.55 -24.35
CA ASN A 142 10.99 -6.70 -23.72
C ASN A 142 12.06 -5.69 -24.15
N ASP A 143 11.74 -4.67 -24.95
CA ASP A 143 12.72 -3.63 -25.28
C ASP A 143 13.18 -2.85 -24.03
N CYS A 144 12.33 -2.76 -23.00
CA CYS A 144 12.66 -2.15 -21.70
C CYS A 144 13.27 -3.12 -20.68
N SER A 145 13.23 -4.44 -20.93
CA SER A 145 13.79 -5.48 -20.06
C SER A 145 15.04 -6.15 -20.66
N LEU A 146 15.81 -5.40 -21.47
CA LEU A 146 17.02 -5.89 -22.15
C LEU A 146 16.77 -7.08 -23.10
N GLY A 147 15.54 -7.24 -23.59
CA GLY A 147 15.13 -8.33 -24.47
C GLY A 147 14.87 -9.66 -23.74
N ILE A 148 14.80 -9.66 -22.41
CA ILE A 148 14.67 -10.87 -21.60
C ILE A 148 13.40 -10.76 -20.75
N ASN A 149 12.58 -11.81 -20.74
CA ASN A 149 11.56 -11.98 -19.71
C ASN A 149 12.21 -12.72 -18.52
N PRO A 150 12.42 -12.07 -17.36
CA PRO A 150 13.12 -12.68 -16.22
C PRO A 150 12.41 -13.93 -15.66
N TRP A 151 11.10 -14.05 -15.89
CA TRP A 151 10.27 -15.18 -15.45
C TRP A 151 9.97 -16.17 -16.60
N ALA A 152 10.63 -16.07 -17.75
CA ALA A 152 10.38 -16.97 -18.89
C ALA A 152 10.49 -18.46 -18.54
N ASN A 153 11.37 -18.79 -17.58
CA ASN A 153 11.60 -20.17 -17.12
C ASN A 153 10.85 -20.51 -15.82
N CYS A 154 10.09 -19.57 -15.25
CA CYS A 154 9.36 -19.77 -14.01
C CYS A 154 8.12 -20.64 -14.26
N THR A 155 8.05 -21.81 -13.63
CA THR A 155 6.95 -22.78 -13.79
C THR A 155 6.03 -22.86 -12.57
N ALA A 156 6.06 -21.86 -11.70
CA ALA A 156 5.21 -21.82 -10.53
C ALA A 156 3.71 -21.78 -10.94
N PRO A 157 2.81 -22.36 -10.13
CA PRO A 157 1.37 -22.36 -10.40
C PRO A 157 0.74 -20.98 -10.24
N ILE A 158 1.41 -20.08 -9.52
CA ILE A 158 1.06 -18.67 -9.41
C ILE A 158 2.00 -17.80 -10.24
N LYS A 159 1.57 -16.58 -10.51
CA LYS A 159 2.34 -15.60 -11.27
C LYS A 159 3.39 -14.93 -10.37
N CYS A 160 4.60 -15.47 -10.35
CA CYS A 160 5.63 -15.01 -9.40
C CYS A 160 6.09 -13.56 -9.55
N TRP A 161 5.87 -12.93 -10.71
CA TRP A 161 6.16 -11.50 -10.84
C TRP A 161 5.14 -10.60 -10.10
N GLU A 162 3.95 -11.11 -9.74
CA GLU A 162 2.93 -10.35 -8.99
C GLU A 162 3.21 -10.32 -7.47
N VAL A 163 4.02 -11.26 -6.98
CA VAL A 163 4.39 -11.42 -5.56
C VAL A 163 5.89 -11.25 -5.33
N PHE A 164 6.65 -10.87 -6.36
CA PHE A 164 8.10 -10.70 -6.27
C PHE A 164 8.45 -9.50 -5.39
N MET A 165 9.18 -9.74 -4.30
CA MET A 165 9.68 -8.70 -3.38
C MET A 165 8.55 -7.92 -2.70
N ASP A 166 7.44 -8.59 -2.39
CA ASP A 166 6.27 -7.98 -1.73
C ASP A 166 6.33 -8.08 -0.19
N GLY A 167 7.36 -8.74 0.35
CA GLY A 167 7.58 -8.96 1.79
C GLY A 167 6.84 -10.16 2.37
N ILE A 168 6.12 -10.93 1.56
CA ILE A 168 5.40 -12.15 1.95
C ILE A 168 6.11 -13.34 1.31
N CYS A 169 6.49 -14.34 2.11
CA CYS A 169 7.10 -15.54 1.55
C CYS A 169 6.08 -16.41 0.78
N ASN A 170 6.16 -16.42 -0.54
CA ASN A 170 5.49 -17.32 -1.45
C ASN A 170 6.42 -18.48 -1.83
N GLY A 171 6.35 -19.56 -1.05
CA GLY A 171 7.22 -20.74 -1.22
C GLY A 171 7.20 -21.38 -2.62
N GLU A 172 6.13 -21.22 -3.39
CA GLU A 172 6.04 -21.69 -4.77
C GLU A 172 6.91 -20.87 -5.76
N CYS A 173 7.17 -19.60 -5.43
CA CYS A 173 8.03 -18.69 -6.18
C CYS A 173 9.48 -18.68 -5.67
N ASN A 174 9.74 -19.30 -4.51
CA ASN A 174 11.06 -19.39 -3.92
C ASN A 174 11.94 -20.48 -4.57
N ASN A 175 12.24 -20.29 -5.85
CA ASN A 175 13.14 -21.15 -6.60
C ASN A 175 13.97 -20.32 -7.61
N PRO A 176 15.10 -20.84 -8.12
CA PRO A 176 15.97 -20.08 -9.02
C PRO A 176 15.29 -19.58 -10.30
N GLN A 177 14.35 -20.36 -10.85
CA GLN A 177 13.65 -20.03 -12.08
C GLN A 177 12.66 -18.87 -11.91
N CYS A 178 12.16 -18.69 -10.69
CA CYS A 178 11.22 -17.64 -10.29
C CYS A 178 11.91 -16.55 -9.44
N LEU A 179 13.24 -16.47 -9.51
CA LEU A 179 14.07 -15.44 -8.86
C LEU A 179 13.95 -15.41 -7.32
N PHE A 180 13.78 -16.58 -6.70
CA PHE A 180 13.71 -16.74 -5.25
C PHE A 180 12.68 -15.86 -4.57
N ASP A 181 11.56 -15.59 -5.26
CA ASP A 181 10.48 -14.76 -4.72
C ASP A 181 10.98 -13.39 -4.22
N GLY A 182 11.91 -12.77 -4.94
CA GLY A 182 12.49 -11.48 -4.53
C GLY A 182 13.27 -11.52 -3.21
N ARG A 183 13.57 -12.73 -2.70
CA ARG A 183 14.11 -13.02 -1.36
C ARG A 183 13.15 -12.78 -0.20
N ASP A 184 11.83 -12.71 -0.45
CA ASP A 184 10.83 -12.59 0.63
C ASP A 184 10.79 -13.81 1.57
N CYS A 185 11.22 -14.96 1.07
CA CYS A 185 11.36 -16.19 1.85
C CYS A 185 12.68 -16.32 2.61
N GLU A 186 13.66 -15.45 2.33
CA GLU A 186 14.84 -15.38 3.16
C GLU A 186 14.45 -14.71 4.48
N LYS A 187 14.89 -15.29 5.59
CA LYS A 187 14.78 -14.57 6.87
C LYS A 187 15.52 -13.27 6.68
N SER A 188 14.84 -12.13 6.80
CA SER A 188 15.51 -10.85 6.63
C SER A 188 16.70 -10.82 7.59
N LEU A 189 17.90 -10.90 7.00
CA LEU A 189 19.09 -10.62 7.76
C LEU A 189 18.94 -9.16 8.18
N GLN A 190 19.20 -8.89 9.46
CA GLN A 190 19.20 -7.50 9.92
C GLN A 190 20.17 -6.73 9.03
N PRO A 191 19.88 -5.47 8.66
CA PRO A 191 20.83 -4.69 7.87
C PRO A 191 22.20 -4.67 8.57
N CYS A 192 23.29 -4.66 7.78
CA CYS A 192 24.64 -4.54 8.30
C CYS A 192 24.69 -3.39 9.33
N ASN A 193 25.37 -3.62 10.44
CA ASN A 193 25.38 -2.66 11.55
C ASN A 193 25.75 -1.26 11.03
N PRO A 194 24.92 -0.22 11.24
CA PRO A 194 25.12 1.11 10.65
C PRO A 194 26.46 1.77 11.01
N ILE A 195 27.07 1.37 12.14
CA ILE A 195 28.38 1.86 12.57
C ILE A 195 29.51 1.27 11.70
N TYR A 196 29.34 0.01 11.27
CA TYR A 196 30.33 -0.74 10.51
C TYR A 196 30.04 -0.78 9.00
N ASP A 197 28.83 -0.46 8.56
CA ASP A 197 28.41 -0.49 7.15
C ASP A 197 29.36 0.31 6.24
N ALA A 198 29.69 1.54 6.62
CA ALA A 198 30.64 2.38 5.86
C ALA A 198 32.08 1.82 5.85
N TYR A 199 32.50 1.12 6.91
CA TYR A 199 33.80 0.45 6.95
C TYR A 199 33.80 -0.77 6.02
N CYS A 200 32.77 -1.62 6.12
CA CYS A 200 32.65 -2.84 5.34
C CYS A 200 32.53 -2.55 3.84
N GLN A 201 31.78 -1.53 3.43
CA GLN A 201 31.69 -1.11 2.03
C GLN A 201 33.06 -0.70 1.44
N LYS A 202 33.87 0.03 2.22
CA LYS A 202 35.19 0.49 1.77
C LYS A 202 36.23 -0.65 1.71
N HIS A 203 36.02 -1.70 2.50
CA HIS A 203 36.92 -2.84 2.62
C HIS A 203 36.42 -4.09 1.88
N TYR A 204 35.26 -4.00 1.20
CA TYR A 204 34.68 -5.10 0.45
C TYR A 204 35.57 -5.52 -0.73
N ALA A 205 35.86 -6.82 -0.84
CA ALA A 205 36.62 -7.44 -1.92
C ALA A 205 38.00 -6.78 -2.20
N ASN A 206 38.63 -6.18 -1.20
CA ASN A 206 39.93 -5.50 -1.34
C ASN A 206 41.16 -6.43 -1.26
N GLY A 207 40.94 -7.74 -1.07
CA GLY A 207 41.99 -8.75 -0.94
C GLY A 207 42.51 -8.97 0.49
N TYR A 208 41.95 -8.29 1.49
CA TYR A 208 42.27 -8.46 2.91
C TYR A 208 41.05 -9.00 3.67
N CYS A 209 41.29 -9.78 4.72
CA CYS A 209 40.23 -10.38 5.53
C CYS A 209 39.84 -9.44 6.68
N ASP A 210 38.60 -8.95 6.65
CA ASP A 210 38.02 -8.11 7.69
C ASP A 210 36.94 -8.90 8.46
N TYR A 211 37.30 -9.47 9.61
CA TYR A 211 36.40 -10.36 10.38
C TYR A 211 35.08 -9.70 10.82
N GLY A 212 35.07 -8.39 11.03
CA GLY A 212 33.87 -7.63 11.41
C GLY A 212 32.85 -7.49 10.27
N CYS A 213 33.24 -7.79 9.03
CA CYS A 213 32.43 -7.70 7.82
C CYS A 213 32.20 -9.07 7.18
N ASN A 214 32.48 -10.17 7.89
CA ASN A 214 32.38 -11.52 7.35
C ASN A 214 31.17 -12.24 7.95
N ASN A 215 29.95 -11.78 7.65
CA ASN A 215 28.76 -12.26 8.36
C ASN A 215 27.43 -12.27 7.61
N ALA A 216 27.28 -12.45 6.32
CA ALA A 216 25.97 -12.56 5.63
C ALA A 216 25.10 -11.28 5.63
N GLU A 217 24.89 -10.57 6.74
CA GLU A 217 24.33 -9.20 6.69
C GLU A 217 25.34 -8.16 6.17
N CYS A 218 26.63 -8.41 6.41
CA CYS A 218 27.82 -7.78 5.87
C CYS A 218 28.69 -8.88 5.17
#